data_AF-A0A519BDI2-F1
#
_entry.id   AF-A0A519BDI2-F1
#
_cell.length_a   1.000
_cell.length_b   1.000
_cell.length_c   1.000
_cell.angle_alpha   90.00
_cell.angle_beta   90.00
_cell.angle_gamma   90.00
#
_symmetry.space_group_name_H-M   'P 1'
#
loop_
_entity.id
_entity.type
_entity.pdbx_description
1 polymer ?
#
loop_
_entity_poly.entity_id
_entity_poly.type
_entity_poly.pdbx_seq_one_letter_code
_entity_poly.pdbx_strand_id
1 'polypeptide(L)'
;MKKLDKHGEYTSMPLSEIEKWYKQLNKEYSLNLSKYGVKLPKRNSIKALWLIFLRKNKGTLVHKDTISSFVASIKPNAGKDQQVRHLASDGWYILNKGDKIPDKKSTVPSGYHVLITTESPKPTFLFNSLKRAGRIAAKNFNELKAVYGFRCASCGSKEGEPHFLEPDKKTQLQQGHMNPSKPITLDNLIPQCQICNQAYQDDFVFDIKGRVVAVASVKPVLKAEKEIQDEIFKELQELQERNVP
;
A
#
# COMPACT_ATOMS: atom_id res chain seq x y z
N MET A 1 -10.72 6.49 -18.93
CA MET A 1 -9.75 5.36 -18.94
C MET A 1 -10.13 4.51 -20.13
N LYS A 2 -9.17 4.12 -20.98
CA LYS A 2 -9.46 3.30 -22.17
C LYS A 2 -10.10 1.98 -21.73
N LYS A 3 -11.06 1.48 -22.52
CA LYS A 3 -11.70 0.18 -22.35
C LYS A 3 -11.41 -0.70 -23.57
N LEU A 4 -11.17 -1.98 -23.33
CA LEU A 4 -11.12 -3.04 -24.31
C LEU A 4 -12.35 -3.91 -24.07
N ASP A 5 -13.38 -3.66 -24.86
CA ASP A 5 -14.69 -4.29 -24.74
C ASP A 5 -14.74 -5.65 -25.45
N LYS A 6 -15.87 -6.35 -25.36
CA LYS A 6 -16.09 -7.68 -25.94
C LYS A 6 -15.76 -7.79 -27.45
N HIS A 7 -15.86 -6.66 -28.16
CA HIS A 7 -15.60 -6.55 -29.60
C HIS A 7 -14.24 -5.89 -29.92
N GLY A 8 -13.43 -5.61 -28.89
CA GLY A 8 -12.09 -5.07 -29.09
C GLY A 8 -11.27 -6.03 -29.95
N GLU A 9 -10.67 -5.49 -31.01
CA GLU A 9 -9.91 -6.20 -32.04
C GLU A 9 -9.18 -7.42 -31.50
N TYR A 10 -9.41 -8.57 -32.14
CA TYR A 10 -8.73 -9.82 -31.85
C TYR A 10 -7.23 -9.63 -32.09
N THR A 11 -6.49 -9.19 -31.08
CA THR A 11 -5.04 -9.10 -31.16
C THR A 11 -4.47 -10.50 -31.01
N SER A 12 -4.42 -11.23 -32.13
CA SER A 12 -3.52 -12.36 -32.25
C SER A 12 -2.09 -11.86 -31.94
N MET A 13 -1.37 -12.62 -31.13
CA MET A 13 0.00 -12.29 -30.75
C MET A 13 0.90 -13.44 -31.18
N PRO A 14 1.94 -13.20 -31.98
CA PRO A 14 2.90 -14.23 -32.34
C PRO A 14 3.55 -14.84 -31.09
N LEU A 15 3.87 -16.13 -31.13
CA LEU A 15 4.53 -16.83 -30.02
C LEU A 15 5.85 -16.16 -29.59
N SER A 16 6.57 -15.54 -30.53
CA SER A 16 7.79 -14.77 -30.26
C SER A 16 7.52 -13.51 -29.42
N GLU A 17 6.40 -12.81 -29.66
CA GLU A 17 6.00 -11.64 -28.87
C GLU A 17 5.52 -12.06 -27.47
N ILE A 18 4.78 -13.18 -27.36
CA ILE A 18 4.38 -13.76 -26.05
C ILE A 18 5.62 -14.06 -25.21
N GLU A 19 6.62 -14.68 -25.81
CA GLU A 19 7.87 -15.01 -25.13
C GLU A 19 8.62 -13.74 -24.67
N LYS A 20 8.65 -12.70 -25.50
CA LYS A 20 9.25 -11.40 -25.16
C LYS A 20 8.56 -10.78 -23.94
N TRP A 21 7.23 -10.76 -23.92
CA TRP A 21 6.46 -10.24 -22.79
C TRP A 21 6.65 -11.08 -21.53
N TYR A 22 6.70 -12.41 -21.64
CA TYR A 22 6.94 -13.27 -20.49
C TYR A 22 8.34 -13.03 -19.88
N LYS A 23 9.38 -12.91 -20.72
CA LYS A 23 10.74 -12.57 -20.28
C LYS A 23 10.78 -11.21 -19.56
N GLN A 24 10.08 -10.21 -20.09
CA GLN A 24 9.97 -8.91 -19.45
C GLN A 24 9.26 -9.00 -18.10
N LEU A 25 8.13 -9.70 -18.03
CA LEU A 25 7.41 -9.93 -16.78
C LEU A 25 8.26 -10.66 -15.74
N ASN A 26 9.08 -11.62 -16.16
CA ASN A 26 9.99 -12.33 -15.26
C ASN A 26 11.05 -11.38 -14.67
N LYS A 27 11.60 -10.45 -15.48
CA LYS A 27 12.54 -9.43 -14.97
C LYS A 27 11.87 -8.48 -13.98
N GLU A 28 10.70 -7.95 -14.33
CA GLU A 28 9.91 -7.06 -13.46
C GLU A 28 9.53 -7.77 -12.15
N TYR A 29 9.11 -9.02 -12.24
CA TYR A 29 8.79 -9.88 -11.09
C TYR A 29 9.99 -10.07 -10.16
N SER A 30 11.14 -10.49 -10.70
CA SER A 30 12.34 -10.75 -9.91
C SER A 30 12.83 -9.49 -9.19
N LEU A 31 12.75 -8.34 -9.86
CA LEU A 31 13.17 -7.05 -9.31
C LEU A 31 12.21 -6.53 -8.22
N ASN A 32 10.91 -6.61 -8.47
CA ASN A 32 9.92 -5.84 -7.69
C ASN A 32 9.04 -6.70 -6.77
N LEU A 33 8.69 -7.92 -7.17
CA LEU A 33 7.56 -8.65 -6.59
C LEU A 33 7.95 -9.93 -5.83
N SER A 34 9.05 -10.56 -6.21
CA SER A 34 9.56 -11.83 -5.65
C SER A 34 9.71 -11.76 -4.12
N LYS A 35 10.30 -10.68 -3.61
CA LYS A 35 10.50 -10.41 -2.17
C LYS A 35 9.21 -10.37 -1.35
N TYR A 36 8.06 -10.11 -1.96
CA TYR A 36 6.78 -10.06 -1.26
C TYR A 36 6.02 -11.39 -1.29
N GLY A 37 6.56 -12.42 -1.95
CA GLY A 37 5.94 -13.74 -2.09
C GLY A 37 4.85 -13.80 -3.15
N VAL A 38 4.80 -12.83 -4.07
CA VAL A 38 3.91 -12.86 -5.25
C VAL A 38 4.22 -14.13 -6.06
N LYS A 39 3.20 -14.78 -6.62
CA LYS A 39 3.39 -16.00 -7.41
C LYS A 39 3.46 -15.66 -8.90
N LEU A 40 4.61 -15.91 -9.52
CA LEU A 40 4.75 -15.84 -10.97
C LEU A 40 4.09 -17.08 -11.61
N PRO A 41 3.14 -16.92 -12.55
CA PRO A 41 2.56 -18.06 -13.27
C PRO A 41 3.61 -18.81 -14.09
N LYS A 42 3.49 -20.14 -14.17
CA LYS A 42 4.38 -20.96 -15.01
C LYS A 42 4.33 -20.50 -16.48
N ARG A 43 5.46 -20.53 -17.16
CA ARG A 43 5.59 -20.22 -18.59
C ARG A 43 4.56 -21.01 -19.40
N ASN A 44 3.95 -20.37 -20.39
CA ASN A 44 2.91 -20.92 -21.26
C ASN A 44 1.64 -21.42 -20.53
N SER A 45 1.47 -21.19 -19.24
CA SER A 45 0.20 -21.46 -18.56
C SER A 45 -0.87 -20.46 -18.98
N ILE A 46 -2.14 -20.84 -18.83
CA ILE A 46 -3.28 -19.94 -19.12
C ILE A 46 -3.19 -18.66 -18.27
N LYS A 47 -2.80 -18.77 -16.99
CA LYS A 47 -2.53 -17.62 -16.10
C LYS A 47 -1.42 -16.71 -16.64
N ALA A 48 -0.37 -17.26 -17.24
CA ALA A 48 0.70 -16.48 -17.85
C ALA A 48 0.17 -15.66 -19.02
N LEU A 49 -0.68 -16.27 -19.87
CA LEU A 49 -1.31 -15.58 -20.99
C LEU A 49 -2.21 -14.43 -20.52
N TRP A 50 -3.02 -14.63 -19.48
CA TRP A 50 -3.81 -13.54 -18.88
C TRP A 50 -2.92 -12.38 -18.44
N LEU A 51 -1.84 -12.68 -17.72
CA LEU A 51 -0.94 -11.67 -17.19
C LEU A 51 -0.19 -10.92 -18.30
N ILE A 52 0.26 -11.62 -19.34
CA ILE A 52 0.88 -11.02 -20.54
C ILE A 52 -0.10 -10.05 -21.21
N PHE A 53 -1.33 -10.48 -21.42
CA PHE A 53 -2.34 -9.66 -22.08
C PHE A 53 -2.67 -8.39 -21.29
N LEU A 54 -2.84 -8.53 -19.97
CA LEU A 54 -3.06 -7.40 -19.07
C LEU A 54 -1.83 -6.49 -18.99
N ARG A 55 -0.62 -7.04 -19.05
CA ARG A 55 0.62 -6.24 -19.01
C ARG A 55 0.85 -5.43 -20.27
N LYS A 56 0.54 -5.99 -21.44
CA LYS A 56 0.52 -5.28 -22.73
C LYS A 56 -0.48 -4.13 -22.69
N ASN A 57 -1.63 -4.34 -22.06
CA ASN A 57 -2.71 -3.36 -21.91
C ASN A 57 -2.73 -2.70 -20.52
N LYS A 58 -1.55 -2.47 -19.90
CA LYS A 58 -1.44 -1.90 -18.55
C LYS A 58 -2.24 -0.60 -18.43
N GLY A 59 -3.00 -0.45 -17.35
CA GLY A 59 -3.82 0.75 -17.12
C GLY A 59 -5.08 0.87 -18.00
N THR A 60 -5.42 -0.15 -18.80
CA THR A 60 -6.65 -0.23 -19.59
C THR A 60 -7.62 -1.21 -18.93
N LEU A 61 -8.92 -0.89 -18.94
CA LEU A 61 -9.95 -1.82 -18.48
C LEU A 61 -10.17 -2.87 -19.57
N VAL A 62 -9.88 -4.12 -19.27
CA VAL A 62 -9.99 -5.24 -20.22
C VAL A 62 -11.15 -6.14 -19.82
N HIS A 63 -12.09 -6.37 -20.74
CA HIS A 63 -13.20 -7.28 -20.51
C HIS A 63 -12.73 -8.75 -20.53
N LYS A 64 -13.32 -9.59 -19.67
CA LYS A 64 -12.97 -11.02 -19.55
C LYS A 64 -13.07 -11.78 -20.88
N ASP A 65 -14.09 -11.48 -21.69
CA ASP A 65 -14.30 -12.14 -22.98
C ASP A 65 -13.17 -11.84 -23.97
N THR A 66 -12.60 -10.62 -23.94
CA THR A 66 -11.43 -10.24 -24.74
C THR A 66 -10.20 -11.07 -24.34
N ILE A 67 -10.02 -11.31 -23.04
CA ILE A 67 -8.96 -12.19 -22.51
C ILE A 67 -9.21 -13.64 -22.94
N SER A 68 -10.45 -14.11 -22.88
CA SER A 68 -10.83 -15.46 -23.33
C SER A 68 -10.54 -15.66 -24.81
N SER A 69 -10.88 -14.68 -25.66
CA SER A 69 -10.58 -14.71 -27.10
C SER A 69 -9.08 -14.75 -27.39
N PHE A 70 -8.29 -13.94 -26.69
CA PHE A 70 -6.83 -13.97 -26.80
C PHE A 70 -6.25 -15.33 -26.38
N VAL A 71 -6.72 -15.91 -25.27
CA VAL A 71 -6.25 -17.22 -24.84
C VAL A 71 -6.65 -18.30 -25.86
N ALA A 72 -7.87 -18.25 -26.39
CA ALA A 72 -8.37 -19.21 -27.37
C ALA A 72 -7.57 -19.18 -28.68
N SER A 73 -7.10 -18.00 -29.13
CA SER A 73 -6.27 -17.91 -30.34
C SER A 73 -4.90 -18.58 -30.21
N ILE A 74 -4.43 -18.83 -28.98
CA ILE A 74 -3.15 -19.49 -28.68
C ILE A 74 -3.37 -20.93 -28.20
N LYS A 75 -4.45 -21.16 -27.46
CA LYS A 75 -4.85 -22.45 -26.88
C LYS A 75 -6.35 -22.68 -27.14
N PRO A 76 -6.72 -23.22 -28.31
CA PRO A 76 -8.13 -23.40 -28.71
C PRO A 76 -8.95 -24.22 -27.71
N ASN A 77 -8.33 -25.17 -27.01
CA ASN A 77 -8.98 -26.06 -26.04
C ASN A 77 -9.09 -25.46 -24.62
N ALA A 78 -8.73 -24.19 -24.42
CA ALA A 78 -8.85 -23.54 -23.11
C ALA A 78 -10.33 -23.25 -22.77
N GLY A 79 -10.73 -23.50 -21.52
CA GLY A 79 -12.06 -23.16 -21.04
C GLY A 79 -12.36 -21.66 -21.16
N LYS A 80 -13.61 -21.28 -21.46
CA LYS A 80 -14.01 -19.88 -21.72
C LYS A 80 -14.15 -19.02 -20.46
N ASP A 81 -14.31 -19.64 -19.30
CA ASP A 81 -14.48 -18.93 -18.02
C ASP A 81 -13.12 -18.62 -17.36
N GLN A 82 -12.45 -17.61 -17.90
CA GLN A 82 -11.13 -17.20 -17.43
C GLN A 82 -11.23 -16.56 -16.05
N GLN A 83 -10.66 -17.21 -15.04
CA GLN A 83 -10.67 -16.77 -13.65
C GLN A 83 -9.54 -15.77 -13.34
N VAL A 84 -9.48 -14.68 -14.10
CA VAL A 84 -8.41 -13.65 -14.05
C VAL A 84 -8.20 -13.09 -12.64
N ARG A 85 -9.27 -13.04 -11.83
CA ARG A 85 -9.23 -12.66 -10.41
C ARG A 85 -8.21 -13.46 -9.58
N HIS A 86 -7.86 -14.68 -9.99
CA HIS A 86 -6.86 -15.49 -9.30
C HIS A 86 -5.45 -14.87 -9.36
N LEU A 87 -5.12 -14.08 -10.38
CA LEU A 87 -3.84 -13.36 -10.42
C LEU A 87 -3.76 -12.30 -9.31
N ALA A 88 -4.89 -11.69 -8.93
CA ALA A 88 -4.94 -10.77 -7.80
C ALA A 88 -4.71 -11.51 -6.47
N SER A 89 -5.26 -12.71 -6.31
CA SER A 89 -5.00 -13.59 -5.15
C SER A 89 -3.55 -14.08 -5.10
N ASP A 90 -2.92 -14.26 -6.27
CA ASP A 90 -1.49 -14.57 -6.41
C ASP A 90 -0.58 -13.37 -6.12
N GLY A 91 -1.14 -12.20 -5.84
CA GLY A 91 -0.44 -11.00 -5.35
C GLY A 91 -0.20 -9.91 -6.39
N TRP A 92 -0.55 -10.12 -7.65
CA TRP A 92 -0.42 -9.09 -8.70
C TRP A 92 -1.40 -7.94 -8.46
N TYR A 93 -0.98 -6.70 -8.73
CA TYR A 93 -1.82 -5.51 -8.54
C TYR A 93 -2.87 -5.37 -9.66
N ILE A 94 -3.83 -6.28 -9.63
CA ILE A 94 -4.96 -6.35 -10.54
C ILE A 94 -6.23 -5.99 -9.78
N LEU A 95 -6.98 -5.04 -10.33
CA LEU A 95 -8.31 -4.67 -9.85
C LEU A 95 -9.39 -5.42 -10.63
N ASN A 96 -10.42 -5.84 -9.92
CA ASN A 96 -11.57 -6.58 -10.43
C ASN A 96 -12.86 -5.82 -10.10
N LYS A 97 -14.01 -6.32 -10.58
CA LYS A 97 -15.34 -5.76 -10.29
C LYS A 97 -15.46 -5.20 -8.86
N GLY A 98 -15.85 -3.93 -8.75
CA GLY A 98 -16.11 -3.25 -7.48
C GLY A 98 -14.87 -2.66 -6.81
N ASP A 99 -13.65 -3.07 -7.19
CA ASP A 99 -12.43 -2.45 -6.69
C ASP A 99 -12.38 -0.97 -7.12
N LYS A 100 -11.98 -0.08 -6.20
CA LYS A 100 -11.82 1.35 -6.48
C LYS A 100 -10.58 1.58 -7.33
N ILE A 101 -10.73 2.35 -8.40
CA ILE A 101 -9.60 2.71 -9.26
C ILE A 101 -8.81 3.84 -8.58
N PRO A 102 -7.48 3.71 -8.43
CA PRO A 102 -6.63 4.78 -7.89
C PRO A 102 -6.89 6.11 -8.60
N ASP A 103 -6.93 7.18 -7.81
CA ASP A 103 -7.08 8.56 -8.26
C ASP A 103 -8.37 8.87 -9.04
N LYS A 104 -9.37 7.98 -8.97
CA LYS A 104 -10.67 8.15 -9.61
C LYS A 104 -11.81 7.88 -8.63
N LYS A 105 -12.95 8.53 -8.88
CA LYS A 105 -14.19 8.26 -8.14
C LYS A 105 -14.90 6.98 -8.61
N SER A 106 -14.49 6.42 -9.75
CA SER A 106 -15.08 5.23 -10.36
C SER A 106 -14.50 3.91 -9.81
N THR A 107 -15.33 2.88 -9.77
CA THR A 107 -14.93 1.49 -9.52
C THR A 107 -14.77 0.71 -10.83
N VAL A 108 -14.11 -0.44 -10.77
CA VAL A 108 -14.00 -1.35 -11.92
C VAL A 108 -15.38 -1.96 -12.22
N PRO A 109 -15.89 -1.85 -13.47
CA PRO A 109 -17.17 -2.41 -13.85
C PRO A 109 -17.20 -3.94 -13.85
N SER A 110 -18.41 -4.53 -13.86
CA SER A 110 -18.58 -5.97 -13.95
C SER A 110 -17.97 -6.55 -15.23
N GLY A 111 -17.23 -7.65 -15.11
CA GLY A 111 -16.57 -8.31 -16.25
C GLY A 111 -15.25 -7.68 -16.69
N TYR A 112 -14.80 -6.58 -16.07
CA TYR A 112 -13.53 -5.94 -16.40
C TYR A 112 -12.45 -6.21 -15.36
N HIS A 113 -11.21 -6.20 -15.85
CA HIS A 113 -9.98 -6.32 -15.08
C HIS A 113 -8.99 -5.25 -15.53
N VAL A 114 -8.13 -4.79 -14.62
CA VAL A 114 -7.02 -3.89 -14.98
C VAL A 114 -5.79 -4.24 -14.17
N LEU A 115 -4.64 -4.35 -14.83
CA LEU A 115 -3.34 -4.33 -14.17
C LEU A 115 -2.92 -2.88 -13.95
N ILE A 116 -2.69 -2.51 -12.68
CA ILE A 116 -2.28 -1.17 -12.27
C ILE A 116 -0.78 -1.00 -12.45
N THR A 117 0.01 -1.88 -11.84
CA THR A 117 1.47 -1.83 -11.91
C THR A 117 2.09 -3.21 -11.71
N THR A 118 3.35 -3.35 -12.12
CA THR A 118 4.23 -4.49 -11.82
C THR A 118 5.37 -4.10 -10.87
N GLU A 119 5.33 -2.88 -10.33
CA GLU A 119 6.33 -2.35 -9.40
C GLU A 119 5.97 -2.64 -7.94
N SER A 120 4.70 -2.91 -7.65
CA SER A 120 4.22 -3.29 -6.31
C SER A 120 3.14 -4.37 -6.37
N PRO A 121 3.03 -5.22 -5.33
CA PRO A 121 1.92 -6.16 -5.20
C PRO A 121 0.58 -5.44 -4.98
N LYS A 122 -0.53 -6.18 -5.10
CA LYS A 122 -1.84 -5.66 -4.67
C LYS A 122 -1.75 -5.20 -3.20
N PRO A 123 -2.29 -4.02 -2.82
CA PRO A 123 -2.12 -3.48 -1.47
C PRO A 123 -2.54 -4.43 -0.35
N THR A 124 -3.62 -5.19 -0.53
CA THR A 124 -4.07 -6.21 0.44
C THR A 124 -3.10 -7.39 0.57
N PHE A 125 -2.43 -7.76 -0.53
CA PHE A 125 -1.40 -8.80 -0.51
C PHE A 125 -0.13 -8.30 0.16
N LEU A 126 0.28 -7.08 -0.19
CA LEU A 126 1.40 -6.38 0.44
C LEU A 126 1.18 -6.26 1.95
N PHE A 127 -0.02 -5.84 2.37
CA PHE A 127 -0.46 -5.81 3.77
C PHE A 127 -0.22 -7.15 4.47
N ASN A 128 -0.74 -8.25 3.93
CA ASN A 128 -0.61 -9.58 4.51
C ASN A 128 0.84 -10.09 4.52
N SER A 129 1.64 -9.71 3.52
CA SER A 129 3.05 -10.06 3.42
C SER A 129 3.87 -9.32 4.49
N LEU A 130 3.70 -8.01 4.58
CA LEU A 130 4.42 -7.16 5.53
C LEU A 130 3.97 -7.36 6.98
N LYS A 131 2.69 -7.66 7.25
CA LYS A 131 2.23 -7.98 8.61
C LYS A 131 2.98 -9.18 9.20
N ARG A 132 3.39 -10.14 8.36
CA ARG A 132 4.19 -11.31 8.78
C ARG A 132 5.67 -10.96 8.99
N ALA A 133 6.21 -10.03 8.22
CA ALA A 133 7.63 -9.64 8.27
C ALA A 133 7.92 -8.48 9.26
N GLY A 134 6.89 -7.75 9.69
CA GLY A 134 7.01 -6.57 10.54
C GLY A 134 7.48 -5.31 9.79
N ARG A 135 7.67 -4.23 10.56
CA ARG A 135 8.06 -2.89 10.06
C ARG A 135 9.39 -2.86 9.30
N ILE A 136 10.34 -3.70 9.70
CA ILE A 136 11.72 -3.74 9.15
C ILE A 136 11.72 -4.05 7.65
N ALA A 137 10.69 -4.74 7.14
CA ALA A 137 10.60 -5.10 5.73
C ALA A 137 10.10 -3.96 4.81
N ALA A 138 9.57 -2.87 5.37
CA ALA A 138 9.04 -1.76 4.58
C ALA A 138 10.17 -0.92 3.94
N LYS A 139 10.13 -0.73 2.63
CA LYS A 139 11.15 0.04 1.89
C LYS A 139 10.73 1.47 1.52
N ASN A 140 9.47 1.82 1.74
CA ASN A 140 8.95 3.16 1.51
C ASN A 140 7.74 3.41 2.42
N PHE A 141 7.27 4.65 2.47
CA PHE A 141 6.17 5.05 3.34
C PHE A 141 4.86 4.32 3.01
N ASN A 142 4.60 3.97 1.74
CA ASN A 142 3.39 3.25 1.37
C ASN A 142 3.40 1.80 1.89
N GLU A 143 4.54 1.12 1.83
CA GLU A 143 4.77 -0.18 2.48
C GLU A 143 4.64 -0.06 4.00
N LEU A 144 5.17 1.02 4.58
CA LEU A 144 5.03 1.26 6.00
C LEU A 144 3.55 1.42 6.40
N LYS A 145 2.75 2.21 5.67
CA LYS A 145 1.30 2.31 5.88
C LYS A 145 0.63 0.94 5.86
N ALA A 146 1.04 0.06 4.96
CA ALA A 146 0.53 -1.30 4.92
C ALA A 146 0.88 -2.10 6.20
N VAL A 147 2.06 -1.96 6.80
CA VAL A 147 2.35 -2.63 8.10
C VAL A 147 1.30 -2.26 9.18
N TYR A 148 0.81 -1.02 9.17
CA TYR A 148 -0.19 -0.50 10.12
C TYR A 148 -1.64 -0.68 9.63
N GLY A 149 -1.88 -1.40 8.53
CA GLY A 149 -3.24 -1.60 8.01
C GLY A 149 -3.86 -0.36 7.41
N PHE A 150 -3.02 0.54 6.90
CA PHE A 150 -3.40 1.86 6.42
C PHE A 150 -4.16 2.64 7.49
N ARG A 151 -3.78 2.47 8.77
CA ARG A 151 -4.34 3.21 9.89
C ARG A 151 -3.32 4.17 10.48
N CYS A 152 -3.83 5.25 11.05
CA CYS A 152 -3.05 6.13 11.89
C CYS A 152 -2.58 5.35 13.12
N ALA A 153 -1.28 5.41 13.41
CA ALA A 153 -0.68 4.78 14.58
C ALA A 153 -1.22 5.38 15.89
N SER A 154 -1.59 6.66 15.90
CA SER A 154 -2.07 7.34 17.12
C SER A 154 -3.57 7.16 17.37
N CYS A 155 -4.45 7.38 16.38
CA CYS A 155 -5.91 7.34 16.59
C CYS A 155 -6.63 6.17 15.91
N GLY A 156 -5.94 5.35 15.10
CA GLY A 156 -6.53 4.21 14.41
C GLY A 156 -7.41 4.53 13.19
N SER A 157 -7.68 5.80 12.87
CA SER A 157 -8.40 6.22 11.66
C SER A 157 -7.76 5.65 10.39
N LYS A 158 -8.56 5.17 9.44
CA LYS A 158 -8.09 4.45 8.25
C LYS A 158 -8.04 5.34 7.01
N GLU A 159 -6.92 5.29 6.28
CA GLU A 159 -6.67 6.12 5.09
C GLU A 159 -7.80 5.98 4.06
N GLY A 160 -8.33 7.12 3.65
CA GLY A 160 -9.39 7.19 2.64
C GLY A 160 -10.82 7.01 3.17
N GLU A 161 -11.00 6.62 4.42
CA GLU A 161 -12.28 6.55 5.13
C GLU A 161 -12.53 7.83 5.96
N PRO A 162 -13.79 8.13 6.34
CA PRO A 162 -14.09 9.19 7.32
C PRO A 162 -13.22 9.07 8.57
N HIS A 163 -12.74 10.19 9.10
CA HIS A 163 -11.94 10.21 10.31
C HIS A 163 -12.79 9.79 11.51
N PHE A 164 -12.21 8.98 12.40
CA PHE A 164 -12.94 8.38 13.53
C PHE A 164 -13.57 9.41 14.47
N LEU A 165 -12.86 10.50 14.76
CA LEU A 165 -13.33 11.59 15.63
C LEU A 165 -13.91 12.79 14.88
N GLU A 166 -13.64 12.90 13.57
CA GLU A 166 -14.06 14.05 12.75
C GLU A 166 -14.65 13.54 11.43
N PRO A 167 -15.87 12.96 11.46
CA PRO A 167 -16.41 12.18 10.33
C PRO A 167 -16.64 12.98 9.04
N ASP A 168 -16.71 14.31 9.15
CA ASP A 168 -16.76 15.25 8.02
C ASP A 168 -15.45 15.30 7.23
N LYS A 169 -14.33 14.90 7.85
CA LYS A 169 -13.01 14.88 7.22
C LYS A 169 -12.64 13.47 6.76
N LYS A 170 -12.04 13.39 5.58
CA LYS A 170 -11.45 12.14 5.06
C LYS A 170 -10.05 11.95 5.63
N THR A 171 -9.75 10.76 6.15
CA THR A 171 -8.44 10.44 6.73
C THR A 171 -7.36 10.41 5.63
N GLN A 172 -6.28 11.16 5.84
CA GLN A 172 -5.09 11.19 5.00
C GLN A 172 -3.88 10.87 5.88
N LEU A 173 -3.12 9.82 5.53
CA LEU A 173 -1.93 9.46 6.31
C LEU A 173 -0.71 10.22 5.81
N GLN A 174 0.00 10.83 6.73
CA GLN A 174 1.21 11.61 6.55
C GLN A 174 2.38 10.93 7.28
N GLN A 175 3.59 11.33 6.87
CA GLN A 175 4.83 10.91 7.51
C GLN A 175 4.97 11.64 8.86
N GLY A 176 4.56 10.97 9.95
CA GLY A 176 4.74 11.49 11.32
C GLY A 176 6.07 11.04 11.91
N HIS A 177 6.81 11.94 12.54
CA HIS A 177 8.05 11.60 13.25
C HIS A 177 7.74 10.81 14.52
N MET A 178 8.51 9.75 14.77
CA MET A 178 8.56 9.15 16.10
C MET A 178 9.41 10.00 17.02
N ASN A 179 10.60 10.41 16.60
CA ASN A 179 11.40 11.41 17.31
C ASN A 179 11.62 12.61 16.38
N PRO A 180 11.07 13.79 16.70
CA PRO A 180 11.19 14.99 15.88
C PRO A 180 12.63 15.49 15.69
N SER A 181 13.53 15.20 16.63
CA SER A 181 14.95 15.59 16.55
C SER A 181 15.77 14.67 15.64
N LYS A 182 15.17 13.62 15.08
CA LYS A 182 15.83 12.67 14.18
C LYS A 182 15.36 12.84 12.73
N PRO A 183 16.19 12.52 11.73
CA PRO A 183 15.80 12.62 10.32
C PRO A 183 14.55 11.81 9.95
N ILE A 184 13.94 12.19 8.83
CA ILE A 184 12.71 11.58 8.30
C ILE A 184 13.00 10.26 7.57
N THR A 185 13.41 9.24 8.31
CA THR A 185 13.75 7.91 7.80
C THR A 185 12.69 6.88 8.17
N LEU A 186 12.59 5.77 7.41
CA LEU A 186 11.55 4.76 7.63
C LEU A 186 11.60 4.11 8.99
N ASP A 187 12.76 4.05 9.63
CA ASP A 187 12.94 3.58 11.00
C ASP A 187 12.47 4.61 12.03
N ASN A 188 12.38 5.90 11.70
CA ASN A 188 11.90 6.99 12.56
C ASN A 188 10.47 7.49 12.22
N LEU A 189 9.77 6.89 11.25
CA LEU A 189 8.44 7.35 10.82
C LEU A 189 7.29 6.52 11.36
N ILE A 190 6.14 7.09 11.67
CA ILE A 190 4.88 6.34 11.82
C ILE A 190 3.81 6.95 10.92
N PRO A 191 2.86 6.16 10.38
CA PRO A 191 1.72 6.74 9.70
C PRO A 191 0.84 7.47 10.71
N GLN A 192 0.72 8.79 10.58
CA GLN A 192 -0.23 9.58 11.38
C GLN A 192 -1.25 10.24 10.46
N CYS A 193 -2.51 10.36 10.90
CA CYS A 193 -3.49 11.13 10.13
C CYS A 193 -3.15 12.62 10.21
N GLN A 194 -3.68 13.40 9.28
CA GLN A 194 -3.49 14.85 9.24
C GLN A 194 -3.90 15.56 10.54
N ILE A 195 -4.85 15.00 11.28
CA ILE A 195 -5.36 15.58 12.53
C ILE A 195 -4.39 15.33 13.68
N CYS A 196 -3.99 14.07 13.90
CA CYS A 196 -3.02 13.73 14.94
C CYS A 196 -1.64 14.35 14.66
N ASN A 197 -1.19 14.31 13.41
CA ASN A 197 0.12 14.85 13.03
C ASN A 197 0.17 16.37 13.28
N GLN A 198 -0.92 17.10 13.00
CA GLN A 198 -1.03 18.53 13.28
C GLN A 198 -1.22 18.86 14.77
N ALA A 199 -1.87 17.98 15.53
CA ALA A 199 -2.09 18.17 16.96
C ALA A 199 -0.82 17.97 17.78
N TYR A 200 -0.05 16.92 17.48
CA TYR A 200 1.16 16.59 18.24
C TYR A 200 2.43 17.26 17.72
N GLN A 201 2.51 17.56 16.41
CA GLN A 201 3.66 18.21 15.76
C GLN A 201 5.00 17.59 16.23
N ASP A 202 5.90 18.45 16.71
CA ASP A 202 7.23 18.08 17.20
C ASP A 202 7.28 18.11 18.75
N ASP A 203 6.14 18.04 19.43
CA ASP A 203 6.07 18.20 20.89
C ASP A 203 6.27 16.88 21.66
N PHE A 204 6.15 15.73 21.00
CA PHE A 204 6.22 14.41 21.62
C PHE A 204 7.10 13.43 20.86
N VAL A 205 7.67 12.48 21.62
CA VAL A 205 8.32 11.29 21.07
C VAL A 205 7.34 10.11 21.13
N PHE A 206 7.19 9.39 20.03
CA PHE A 206 6.36 8.20 19.91
C PHE A 206 7.20 6.92 19.82
N ASP A 207 6.65 5.83 20.33
CA ASP A 207 7.14 4.50 20.00
C ASP A 207 6.61 3.99 18.65
N ILE A 208 7.04 2.79 18.25
CA ILE A 208 6.61 2.16 16.99
C ILE A 208 5.11 1.88 16.92
N LYS A 209 4.37 1.92 18.04
CA LYS A 209 2.92 1.73 18.08
C LYS A 209 2.16 3.05 18.07
N GLY A 210 2.85 4.19 18.02
CA GLY A 210 2.24 5.52 18.07
C GLY A 210 1.85 5.98 19.48
N ARG A 211 2.41 5.37 20.52
CA ARG A 211 2.22 5.78 21.92
C ARG A 211 3.25 6.82 22.30
N VAL A 212 2.83 7.88 23.01
CA VAL A 212 3.76 8.89 23.55
C VAL A 212 4.64 8.25 24.62
N VAL A 213 5.95 8.44 24.51
CA VAL A 213 6.95 7.92 25.47
C VAL A 213 7.84 9.00 26.08
N ALA A 214 7.87 10.19 25.48
CA ALA A 214 8.55 11.36 26.05
C ALA A 214 7.99 12.66 25.47
N VAL A 215 8.30 13.78 26.14
CA VAL A 215 8.16 15.12 25.56
C VAL A 215 9.38 15.42 24.69
N ALA A 216 9.16 16.04 23.53
CA ALA A 216 10.22 16.48 22.62
C ALA A 216 10.41 18.00 22.62
N SER A 217 9.47 18.74 23.21
CA SER A 217 9.56 20.19 23.39
C SER A 217 9.04 20.60 24.78
N VAL A 218 9.35 21.83 25.20
CA VAL A 218 8.83 22.39 26.46
C VAL A 218 7.37 22.83 26.36
N LYS A 219 6.79 22.92 25.15
CA LYS A 219 5.46 23.49 24.95
C LYS A 219 4.35 22.74 25.70
N PRO A 220 4.32 21.39 25.78
CA PRO A 220 3.35 20.69 26.60
C PRO A 220 3.43 21.05 28.08
N VAL A 221 4.66 21.22 28.61
CA VAL A 221 4.88 21.60 30.00
C VAL A 221 4.38 23.02 30.25
N LEU A 222 4.72 23.98 29.38
CA LEU A 222 4.28 25.37 29.51
C LEU A 222 2.76 25.55 29.38
N LYS A 223 2.06 24.60 28.78
CA LYS A 223 0.58 24.58 28.66
C LYS A 223 -0.11 23.85 29.82
N ALA A 224 0.64 23.16 30.68
CA ALA A 224 0.07 22.46 31.83
C ALA A 224 -0.45 23.45 32.88
N GLU A 225 -1.29 22.96 33.79
CA GLU A 225 -1.71 23.73 34.97
C GLU A 225 -0.50 24.10 35.83
N LYS A 226 -0.57 25.23 36.54
CA LYS A 226 0.57 25.78 37.27
C LYS A 226 1.13 24.79 38.30
N GLU A 227 0.25 24.10 38.99
CA GLU A 227 0.58 23.09 39.99
C GLU A 227 1.42 21.96 39.39
N ILE A 228 1.10 21.53 38.16
CA ILE A 228 1.87 20.51 37.43
C ILE A 228 3.21 21.07 36.94
N GLN A 229 3.25 22.34 36.52
CA GLN A 229 4.51 22.99 36.16
C GLN A 229 5.48 23.04 37.35
N ASP A 230 4.96 23.41 38.53
CA ASP A 230 5.74 23.49 39.78
C ASP A 230 6.22 22.10 40.21
N GLU A 231 5.38 21.06 40.09
CA GLU A 231 5.76 19.65 40.36
C GLU A 231 6.88 19.18 39.41
N ILE A 232 6.72 19.43 38.11
CA ILE A 232 7.74 19.09 37.10
C ILE A 232 9.06 19.82 37.41
N PHE A 233 9.00 21.12 37.72
CA PHE A 233 10.19 21.90 38.03
C PHE A 233 10.95 21.34 39.22
N LYS A 234 10.24 21.01 40.30
CA LYS A 234 10.82 20.42 41.51
C LYS A 234 11.50 19.07 41.20
N GLU A 235 10.81 18.17 40.50
CA GLU A 235 11.36 16.86 40.13
C GLU A 235 12.62 16.99 39.26
N LEU A 236 12.65 17.97 38.34
CA LEU A 236 13.82 18.24 37.50
C LEU A 236 15.01 18.78 38.31
N GLN A 237 14.78 19.64 39.31
CA GLN A 237 15.83 20.11 40.22
C GLN A 237 16.43 18.95 41.03
N GLU A 238 15.58 18.13 41.65
CA GLU A 238 16.02 16.96 42.42
C GLU A 238 16.76 15.95 41.53
N LEU A 239 16.35 15.79 40.28
CA LEU A 239 17.03 14.93 39.32
C LEU A 239 18.42 15.47 38.96
N GLN A 240 18.58 16.79 38.83
CA GLN A 240 19.89 17.39 38.59
C GLN A 240 20.83 17.17 39.78
N GLU A 241 20.35 17.39 41.01
CA GLU A 241 21.13 17.18 42.24
C GLU A 241 21.59 15.72 42.41
N ARG A 242 20.72 14.76 42.08
CA ARG A 242 21.05 13.31 42.09
C ARG A 242 22.09 12.91 41.04
N ASN A 243 22.20 13.67 39.96
CA ASN A 243 23.13 13.41 38.85
C ASN A 243 24.40 14.29 38.92
N VAL A 244 24.61 15.04 40.01
CA VAL A 244 25.90 15.67 40.29
C VAL A 244 26.87 14.56 40.72
N PRO A 245 28.00 14.36 40.02
CA PRO A 245 28.97 13.31 40.32
C PRO A 245 29.66 13.48 41.69
#